data_AF-A0A7S8EYF1-F1
#
_entry.id   AF-A0A7S8EYF1-F1
#
_cell.length_a   1.000
_cell.length_b   1.000
_cell.length_c   1.000
_cell.angle_alpha   90.00
_cell.angle_beta   90.00
_cell.angle_gamma   90.00
#
_symmetry.space_group_name_H-M   'P 1'
#
loop_
_entity.id
_entity.type
_entity.pdbx_description
1 polymer ?
#
loop_
_entity_poly.entity_id
_entity_poly.type
_entity_poly.pdbx_seq_one_letter_code
_entity_poly.pdbx_strand_id
1 'polypeptide(L)'
;MAAQSKTKGLQELFHDTLKDIYFAEKKILATLPKMVKAAQSSDLKAAFEKHRAQTEEHVARLEEVFALTDKKPVGKTCAAIMGITEEGAEIMKDYKGAPALDAGLLAAAQAVEHYEISRYGTLRTWATELGMTEAANLLQMTLSEEEETDAALTVLAESAVNLAAEAA
;
A
#
# COMPACT_ATOMS: atom_id res chain seq x y z
N MET A 1 8.11 30.23 31.96
CA MET A 1 8.17 28.75 31.91
C MET A 1 8.43 28.34 30.48
N ALA A 2 9.63 27.86 30.18
CA ALA A 2 9.94 27.31 28.86
C ALA A 2 9.14 26.02 28.69
N ALA A 3 8.36 25.92 27.60
CA ALA A 3 7.72 24.68 27.22
C ALA A 3 8.80 23.59 27.11
N GLN A 4 8.71 22.56 27.93
CA GLN A 4 9.55 21.37 27.76
C GLN A 4 9.29 20.85 26.34
N SER A 5 10.33 20.84 25.52
CA SER A 5 10.37 20.06 24.29
C SER A 5 10.07 18.62 24.66
N LYS A 6 8.86 18.13 24.32
CA LYS A 6 8.58 16.69 24.33
C LYS A 6 9.54 16.06 23.32
N THR A 7 10.60 15.42 23.79
CA THR A 7 11.47 14.59 22.96
C THR A 7 10.61 13.54 22.28
N LYS A 8 10.58 13.53 20.94
CA LYS A 8 9.84 12.51 20.18
C LYS A 8 10.58 11.17 20.26
N GLY A 9 9.96 10.15 20.84
CA GLY A 9 10.49 8.80 20.94
C GLY A 9 9.86 7.83 19.94
N LEU A 10 10.15 6.54 20.13
CA LEU A 10 9.67 5.47 19.24
C LEU A 10 8.14 5.33 19.29
N GLN A 11 7.51 5.54 20.45
CA GLN A 11 6.05 5.50 20.60
C GLN A 11 5.37 6.58 19.74
N GLU A 12 5.90 7.80 19.73
CA GLU A 12 5.38 8.87 18.87
C GLU A 12 5.61 8.56 17.40
N LEU A 13 6.80 8.07 17.04
CA LEU A 13 7.16 7.76 15.66
C LEU A 13 6.33 6.59 15.09
N PHE A 14 6.09 5.54 15.88
CA PHE A 14 5.18 4.44 15.54
C PHE A 14 3.79 4.99 15.22
N HIS A 15 3.26 5.83 16.11
CA HIS A 15 1.92 6.37 15.92
C HIS A 15 1.81 7.34 14.73
N ASP A 16 2.80 8.21 14.51
CA ASP A 16 2.82 9.08 13.35
C ASP A 16 2.90 8.28 12.03
N THR A 17 3.67 7.19 12.02
CA THR A 17 3.79 6.29 10.86
C THR A 17 2.53 5.47 10.65
N LEU A 18 1.85 5.05 11.72
CA LEU A 18 0.55 4.36 11.67
C LEU A 18 -0.52 5.23 11.00
N LYS A 19 -0.53 6.54 11.28
CA LYS A 19 -1.42 7.50 10.59
C LYS A 19 -1.09 7.65 9.11
N ASP A 20 0.20 7.64 8.78
CA ASP A 20 0.66 7.81 7.40
C ASP A 20 0.29 6.59 6.55
N ILE A 21 0.46 5.35 7.05
CA ILE A 21 0.04 4.13 6.33
C ILE A 21 -1.48 3.99 6.26
N TYR A 22 -2.22 4.35 7.32
CA TYR A 22 -3.69 4.34 7.28
C TYR A 22 -4.27 5.31 6.25
N PHE A 23 -3.62 6.46 6.04
CA PHE A 23 -3.98 7.34 4.93
C PHE A 23 -3.66 6.70 3.57
N ALA A 24 -2.50 6.05 3.45
CA ALA A 24 -2.06 5.41 2.21
C ALA A 24 -3.04 4.31 1.78
N GLU A 25 -3.38 3.40 2.67
CA GLU A 25 -4.35 2.32 2.47
C GLU A 25 -5.70 2.85 1.95
N LYS A 26 -6.25 3.87 2.61
CA LYS A 26 -7.49 4.51 2.16
C LYS A 26 -7.37 5.16 0.78
N LYS A 27 -6.21 5.74 0.48
CA LYS A 27 -5.92 6.34 -0.83
C LYS A 27 -5.80 5.28 -1.92
N ILE A 28 -5.14 4.15 -1.64
CA ILE A 28 -4.98 3.00 -2.52
C ILE A 28 -6.34 2.37 -2.79
N LEU A 29 -7.12 2.09 -1.75
CA LEU A 29 -8.49 1.56 -1.84
C LEU A 29 -9.39 2.43 -2.75
N ALA A 30 -9.27 3.75 -2.66
CA ALA A 30 -10.01 4.69 -3.53
C ALA A 30 -9.46 4.76 -4.98
N THR A 31 -8.22 4.32 -5.21
CA THR A 31 -7.53 4.39 -6.50
C THR A 31 -7.69 3.09 -7.30
N LEU A 32 -7.68 1.93 -6.65
CA LEU A 32 -7.78 0.62 -7.30
C LEU A 32 -8.96 0.46 -8.28
N PRO A 33 -10.19 0.95 -8.00
CA PRO A 33 -11.28 0.89 -8.99
C PRO A 33 -10.95 1.58 -10.32
N LYS A 34 -10.11 2.62 -10.30
CA LYS A 34 -9.66 3.31 -11.53
C LYS A 34 -8.65 2.45 -12.29
N MET A 35 -7.75 1.77 -11.58
CA MET A 35 -6.77 0.87 -12.18
C MET A 35 -7.44 -0.35 -12.82
N VAL A 36 -8.42 -0.97 -12.15
CA VAL A 36 -9.26 -2.04 -12.71
C VAL A 36 -9.93 -1.60 -14.01
N LYS A 37 -10.48 -0.39 -14.04
CA LYS A 37 -11.15 0.15 -15.24
C LYS A 37 -10.16 0.45 -16.38
N ALA A 38 -8.93 0.84 -16.06
CA ALA A 38 -7.91 1.21 -17.05
C ALA A 38 -7.21 0.00 -17.66
N ALA A 39 -7.01 -1.06 -16.87
CA ALA A 39 -6.35 -2.29 -17.32
C ALA A 39 -7.07 -2.91 -18.53
N GLN A 40 -6.32 -3.56 -19.40
CA GLN A 40 -6.83 -4.23 -20.59
C GLN A 40 -6.95 -5.74 -20.34
N SER A 41 -5.91 -6.35 -19.78
CA SER A 41 -5.80 -7.74 -19.36
C SER A 41 -6.85 -8.12 -18.30
N SER A 42 -7.50 -9.27 -18.50
CA SER A 42 -8.41 -9.86 -17.51
C SER A 42 -7.69 -10.24 -16.22
N ASP A 43 -6.45 -10.72 -16.34
CA ASP A 43 -5.69 -11.23 -15.20
C ASP A 43 -5.20 -10.08 -14.33
N LEU A 44 -4.77 -8.97 -14.96
CA LEU A 44 -4.39 -7.76 -14.23
C LEU A 44 -5.59 -7.10 -13.54
N LYS A 45 -6.77 -7.11 -14.17
CA LYS A 45 -8.02 -6.68 -13.53
C LYS A 45 -8.34 -7.51 -12.30
N ALA A 46 -8.27 -8.84 -12.42
CA ALA A 46 -8.53 -9.75 -11.32
C ALA A 46 -7.54 -9.54 -10.16
N ALA A 47 -6.26 -9.31 -10.47
CA ALA A 47 -5.25 -8.98 -9.47
C ALA A 47 -5.60 -7.68 -8.71
N PHE A 48 -5.98 -6.60 -9.40
CA PHE A 48 -6.37 -5.35 -8.75
C PHE A 48 -7.69 -5.45 -7.97
N GLU A 49 -8.66 -6.24 -8.44
CA GLU A 49 -9.91 -6.50 -7.69
C GLU A 49 -9.64 -7.30 -6.42
N LYS A 50 -8.78 -8.32 -6.49
CA LYS A 50 -8.35 -9.09 -5.33
C LYS A 50 -7.64 -8.19 -4.32
N HIS A 51 -6.63 -7.45 -4.77
CA HIS A 51 -5.89 -6.56 -3.88
C HIS A 51 -6.81 -5.51 -3.24
N ARG A 52 -7.78 -4.95 -3.99
CA ARG A 52 -8.78 -4.04 -3.42
C ARG A 52 -9.56 -4.65 -2.25
N ALA A 53 -9.94 -5.91 -2.34
CA ALA A 53 -10.63 -6.59 -1.24
C ALA A 53 -9.70 -6.79 -0.03
N GLN A 54 -8.43 -7.13 -0.26
CA GLN A 54 -7.41 -7.22 0.80
C GLN A 54 -7.17 -5.86 1.46
N THR A 55 -7.02 -4.78 0.69
CA THR A 55 -6.88 -3.40 1.20
C THR A 55 -8.05 -2.98 2.10
N GLU A 56 -9.29 -3.42 1.82
CA GLU A 56 -10.43 -3.17 2.73
C GLU A 56 -10.22 -3.83 4.10
N GLU A 57 -9.70 -5.05 4.12
CA GLU A 57 -9.34 -5.78 5.35
C GLU A 57 -8.13 -5.15 6.05
N HIS A 58 -7.15 -4.64 5.30
CA HIS A 58 -5.97 -3.95 5.84
C HIS A 58 -6.35 -2.67 6.57
N VAL A 59 -7.27 -1.88 5.99
CA VAL A 59 -7.84 -0.68 6.65
C VAL A 59 -8.50 -1.07 7.97
N ALA A 60 -9.32 -2.13 7.99
CA ALA A 60 -9.97 -2.60 9.22
C ALA A 60 -8.93 -3.07 10.26
N ARG A 61 -7.91 -3.80 9.82
CA ARG A 61 -6.81 -4.28 10.67
C ARG A 61 -6.02 -3.14 11.29
N LEU A 62 -5.78 -2.06 10.54
CA LEU A 62 -5.16 -0.85 11.09
C LEU A 62 -6.04 -0.17 12.14
N GLU A 63 -7.37 -0.19 11.99
CA GLU A 63 -8.30 0.33 13.00
C GLU A 63 -8.23 -0.46 14.31
N GLU A 64 -8.05 -1.78 14.23
CA GLU A 64 -7.75 -2.62 15.40
C GLU A 64 -6.42 -2.22 16.05
N VAL A 65 -5.35 -2.03 15.25
CA VAL A 65 -4.05 -1.56 15.77
C VAL A 65 -4.17 -0.19 16.44
N PHE A 66 -4.97 0.73 15.90
CA PHE A 66 -5.26 2.00 16.56
C PHE A 66 -5.94 1.82 17.92
N ALA A 67 -6.92 0.93 18.00
CA ALA A 67 -7.62 0.62 19.25
C ALA A 67 -6.65 0.09 20.33
N LEU A 68 -5.69 -0.77 19.96
CA LEU A 68 -4.63 -1.26 20.86
C LEU A 68 -3.69 -0.16 21.39
N THR A 69 -3.69 1.02 20.76
CA THR A 69 -2.90 2.19 21.23
C THR A 69 -3.71 3.20 22.03
N ASP A 70 -4.99 2.92 22.31
CA ASP A 70 -5.97 3.86 22.90
C ASP A 70 -6.11 5.17 22.10
N LYS A 71 -5.96 5.10 20.78
CA LYS A 71 -6.03 6.27 19.89
C LYS A 71 -7.04 6.04 18.79
N LYS A 72 -7.69 7.12 18.35
CA LYS A 72 -8.63 7.08 17.23
C LYS A 72 -7.87 6.88 15.91
N PRO A 73 -8.40 6.06 14.98
CA PRO A 73 -7.86 5.97 13.64
C PRO A 73 -8.04 7.32 12.94
N VAL A 74 -6.91 7.93 12.57
CA VAL A 74 -6.89 9.20 11.85
C VAL A 74 -5.76 9.16 10.84
N GLY A 75 -6.10 9.39 9.57
CA GLY A 75 -5.10 9.49 8.51
C GLY A 75 -4.36 10.82 8.61
N LYS A 76 -3.07 10.78 8.32
CA LYS A 76 -2.28 11.98 8.03
C LYS A 76 -1.82 11.88 6.58
N THR A 77 -2.00 12.95 5.81
CA THR A 77 -1.60 12.97 4.41
C THR A 77 -0.17 12.48 4.25
N CYS A 78 -0.01 11.41 3.47
CA CYS A 78 1.28 10.83 3.14
C CYS A 78 1.71 11.32 1.76
N ALA A 79 2.80 12.09 1.69
CA ALA A 79 3.31 12.60 0.42
C ALA A 79 3.82 11.47 -0.51
N ALA A 80 4.38 10.40 0.06
CA ALA A 80 4.92 9.28 -0.72
C ALA A 80 3.83 8.59 -1.54
N ILE A 81 2.75 8.15 -0.89
CA ILE A 81 1.66 7.49 -1.62
C ILE A 81 0.92 8.42 -2.57
N MET A 82 0.88 9.73 -2.26
CA MET A 82 0.33 10.71 -3.19
C MET A 82 1.16 10.77 -4.48
N GLY A 83 2.49 10.78 -4.37
CA GLY A 83 3.38 10.74 -5.54
C GLY A 83 3.23 9.44 -6.34
N ILE A 84 3.30 8.28 -5.68
CA ILE A 84 3.19 6.97 -6.35
C ILE A 84 1.84 6.84 -7.08
N THR A 85 0.73 7.26 -6.44
CA THR A 85 -0.59 7.21 -7.09
C THR A 85 -0.78 8.26 -8.18
N GLU A 86 -0.01 9.35 -8.15
CA GLU A 86 0.03 10.34 -9.23
C GLU A 86 0.80 9.79 -10.44
N GLU A 87 1.95 9.13 -10.24
CA GLU A 87 2.69 8.43 -11.30
C GLU A 87 1.80 7.40 -12.01
N GLY A 88 1.05 6.57 -11.25
CA GLY A 88 0.09 5.63 -11.84
C GLY A 88 -1.03 6.32 -12.62
N ALA A 89 -1.46 7.51 -12.20
CA ALA A 89 -2.46 8.30 -12.91
C ALA A 89 -1.93 8.91 -14.22
N GLU A 90 -0.67 9.33 -14.24
CA GLU A 90 0.02 9.79 -15.45
C GLU A 90 0.16 8.64 -16.45
N ILE A 91 0.56 7.45 -16.02
CA ILE A 91 0.61 6.25 -16.87
C ILE A 91 -0.76 5.95 -17.49
N MET A 92 -1.83 5.93 -16.68
CA MET A 92 -3.20 5.71 -17.17
C MET A 92 -3.61 6.69 -18.27
N LYS A 93 -3.11 7.93 -18.20
CA LYS A 93 -3.44 8.99 -19.15
C LYS A 93 -2.59 8.90 -20.41
N ASP A 94 -1.28 8.81 -20.26
CA ASP A 94 -0.32 8.97 -21.34
C ASP A 94 -0.19 7.69 -22.20
N TYR A 95 -0.42 6.52 -21.60
CA TYR A 95 -0.42 5.22 -22.28
C TYR A 95 -1.84 4.71 -22.58
N LYS A 96 -2.86 5.56 -22.50
CA LYS A 96 -4.26 5.14 -22.69
C LYS A 96 -4.47 4.47 -24.06
N GLY A 97 -4.88 3.20 -24.04
CA GLY A 97 -5.11 2.39 -25.24
C GLY A 97 -3.83 1.90 -25.91
N ALA A 98 -2.65 2.20 -25.36
CA ALA A 98 -1.39 1.65 -25.81
C ALA A 98 -1.22 0.20 -25.33
N PRO A 99 -0.49 -0.64 -26.07
CA PRO A 99 -0.15 -2.00 -25.65
C PRO A 99 0.65 -2.04 -24.33
N ALA A 100 1.49 -1.03 -24.10
CA ALA A 100 2.31 -0.91 -22.89
C ALA A 100 1.55 -0.41 -21.64
N LEU A 101 0.25 -0.10 -21.75
CA LEU A 101 -0.53 0.43 -20.62
C LEU A 101 -0.47 -0.50 -19.41
N ASP A 102 -0.78 -1.78 -19.61
CA ASP A 102 -0.88 -2.74 -18.51
C ASP A 102 0.46 -2.96 -17.82
N ALA A 103 1.57 -2.93 -18.56
CA ALA A 103 2.92 -3.00 -17.99
C ALA A 103 3.21 -1.79 -17.09
N GLY A 104 2.81 -0.60 -17.52
CA GLY A 104 2.91 0.59 -16.69
C GLY A 104 2.01 0.53 -15.45
N LEU A 105 0.77 0.06 -15.57
CA LEU A 105 -0.15 -0.08 -14.43
C LEU A 105 0.37 -1.10 -13.40
N LEU A 106 0.91 -2.21 -13.88
CA LEU A 106 1.52 -3.23 -13.04
C LEU A 106 2.75 -2.65 -12.32
N ALA A 107 3.63 -1.94 -13.02
CA ALA A 107 4.79 -1.30 -12.40
C ALA A 107 4.40 -0.28 -11.32
N ALA A 108 3.36 0.52 -11.56
CA ALA A 108 2.83 1.45 -10.56
C ALA A 108 2.26 0.71 -9.34
N ALA A 109 1.59 -0.43 -9.53
CA ALA A 109 1.11 -1.25 -8.44
C ALA A 109 2.26 -1.83 -7.61
N GLN A 110 3.30 -2.39 -8.24
CA GLN A 110 4.48 -2.88 -7.51
C GLN A 110 5.18 -1.76 -6.71
N ALA A 111 5.22 -0.54 -7.22
CA ALA A 111 5.75 0.60 -6.47
C ALA A 111 4.94 0.90 -5.19
N VAL A 112 3.61 0.70 -5.24
CA VAL A 112 2.73 0.76 -4.06
C VAL A 112 3.07 -0.38 -3.10
N GLU A 113 3.10 -1.63 -3.57
CA GLU A 113 3.39 -2.79 -2.72
C GLU A 113 4.74 -2.63 -1.99
N HIS A 114 5.80 -2.24 -2.68
CA HIS A 114 7.11 -2.03 -2.09
C HIS A 114 7.13 -0.93 -1.03
N TYR A 115 6.34 0.13 -1.23
CA TYR A 115 6.15 1.16 -0.22
C TYR A 115 5.46 0.57 1.03
N GLU A 116 4.42 -0.24 0.85
CA GLU A 116 3.66 -0.85 1.95
C GLU A 116 4.48 -1.90 2.71
N ILE A 117 5.17 -2.79 2.00
CA ILE A 117 6.11 -3.78 2.58
C ILE A 117 7.14 -3.07 3.47
N SER A 118 7.71 -1.95 3.00
CA SER A 118 8.64 -1.14 3.80
C SER A 118 7.99 -0.61 5.09
N ARG A 119 6.77 -0.09 5.00
CA ARG A 119 6.04 0.51 6.12
C ARG A 119 5.59 -0.53 7.13
N TYR A 120 5.00 -1.63 6.68
CA TYR A 120 4.53 -2.70 7.54
C TYR A 120 5.69 -3.45 8.21
N GLY A 121 6.78 -3.72 7.49
CA GLY A 121 7.99 -4.28 8.10
C GLY A 121 8.55 -3.40 9.22
N THR A 122 8.56 -2.09 9.00
CA THR A 122 8.99 -1.10 9.99
C THR A 122 8.05 -1.06 11.20
N LEU A 123 6.74 -0.91 10.97
CA LEU A 123 5.73 -0.82 12.04
C LEU A 123 5.68 -2.11 12.87
N ARG A 124 5.72 -3.28 12.23
CA ARG A 124 5.74 -4.57 12.92
C ARG A 124 6.96 -4.71 13.84
N THR A 125 8.12 -4.28 13.36
CA THR A 125 9.36 -4.29 14.16
C THR A 125 9.23 -3.36 15.35
N TRP A 126 8.78 -2.12 15.15
CA TRP A 126 8.60 -1.18 16.26
C TRP A 126 7.53 -1.61 17.26
N ALA A 127 6.42 -2.21 16.81
CA ALA A 127 5.41 -2.78 17.69
C ALA A 127 6.01 -3.86 18.61
N THR A 128 6.90 -4.71 18.07
CA THR A 128 7.66 -5.69 18.85
C THR A 128 8.54 -5.01 19.91
N GLU A 129 9.33 -3.99 19.53
CA GLU A 129 10.21 -3.25 20.44
C GLU A 129 9.45 -2.52 21.55
N LEU A 130 8.21 -2.09 21.28
CA LEU A 130 7.32 -1.42 22.22
C LEU A 130 6.52 -2.42 23.09
N GLY A 131 6.70 -3.73 22.92
CA GLY A 131 5.98 -4.77 23.65
C GLY A 131 4.51 -4.93 23.23
N MET A 132 4.13 -4.40 22.07
CA MET A 132 2.77 -4.46 21.52
C MET A 132 2.58 -5.72 20.66
N THR A 133 2.69 -6.90 21.27
CA THR A 133 2.69 -8.20 20.57
C THR A 133 1.49 -8.39 19.65
N GLU A 134 0.29 -8.01 20.09
CA GLU A 134 -0.93 -8.16 19.29
C GLU A 134 -0.90 -7.27 18.05
N ALA A 135 -0.49 -6.01 18.18
CA ALA A 135 -0.30 -5.11 17.04
C ALA A 135 0.77 -5.64 16.07
N ALA A 136 1.88 -6.18 16.59
CA ALA A 136 2.93 -6.76 15.75
C ALA A 136 2.41 -7.93 14.90
N ASN A 137 1.56 -8.79 15.45
CA ASN A 137 0.95 -9.90 14.72
C ASN A 137 0.01 -9.40 13.62
N LEU A 138 -0.85 -8.44 13.93
CA LEU A 138 -1.76 -7.83 12.95
C LEU A 138 -0.97 -7.18 11.80
N LEU A 139 0.07 -6.42 12.11
CA LEU A 139 0.93 -5.79 11.10
C LEU A 139 1.72 -6.82 10.28
N GLN A 140 2.08 -7.97 10.85
CA GLN A 140 2.72 -9.07 10.13
C GLN A 140 1.76 -9.74 9.14
N MET A 141 0.48 -9.86 9.48
CA MET A 141 -0.52 -10.40 8.56
C MET A 141 -0.64 -9.54 7.31
N THR A 142 -0.73 -8.21 7.47
CA THR A 142 -0.76 -7.30 6.30
C THR A 142 0.54 -7.40 5.51
N LEU A 143 1.69 -7.34 6.18
CA LEU A 143 2.99 -7.47 5.51
C LEU A 143 3.07 -8.70 4.60
N SER A 144 2.63 -9.86 5.10
CA SER A 144 2.66 -11.11 4.31
C SER A 144 1.70 -11.06 3.12
N GLU A 145 0.53 -10.44 3.27
CA GLU A 145 -0.42 -10.27 2.16
C GLU A 145 0.12 -9.33 1.07
N GLU A 146 0.86 -8.27 1.42
CA GLU A 146 1.51 -7.40 0.41
C GLU A 146 2.69 -8.09 -0.28
N GLU A 147 3.50 -8.85 0.47
CA GLU A 147 4.59 -9.64 -0.11
C GLU A 147 4.05 -10.69 -1.10
N GLU A 148 2.92 -11.32 -0.79
CA GLU A 148 2.24 -12.24 -1.71
C GLU A 148 1.65 -11.52 -2.93
N THR A 149 1.13 -10.31 -2.75
CA THR A 149 0.58 -9.50 -3.85
C THR A 149 1.68 -9.08 -4.82
N ASP A 150 2.80 -8.54 -4.35
CA ASP A 150 3.93 -8.18 -5.20
C ASP A 150 4.51 -9.39 -5.95
N ALA A 151 4.63 -10.53 -5.28
CA ALA A 151 5.08 -11.77 -5.92
C ALA A 151 4.12 -12.20 -7.05
N ALA A 152 2.81 -12.10 -6.83
CA ALA A 152 1.81 -12.40 -7.87
C ALA A 152 1.87 -11.42 -9.04
N LEU A 153 2.08 -10.13 -8.77
CA LEU A 153 2.28 -9.11 -9.82
C LEU A 153 3.55 -9.38 -10.63
N THR A 154 4.64 -9.78 -9.99
CA THR A 154 5.90 -10.16 -10.66
C THR A 154 5.67 -11.33 -11.63
N VAL A 155 4.97 -12.38 -11.19
CA VAL A 155 4.63 -13.51 -12.06
C VAL A 155 3.80 -13.06 -13.27
N LEU A 156 2.83 -12.18 -13.06
CA LEU A 156 1.99 -11.66 -14.14
C LEU A 156 2.77 -10.78 -15.12
N ALA A 157 3.74 -10.01 -14.62
CA ALA A 157 4.63 -9.19 -15.43
C ALA A 157 5.44 -10.05 -16.40
N GLU A 158 6.09 -11.10 -15.88
CA GLU A 158 6.97 -11.98 -16.65
C GLU A 158 6.21 -12.89 -17.63
N SER A 159 5.01 -13.33 -17.26
CA SER A 159 4.28 -14.36 -18.01
C SER A 159 3.28 -13.82 -19.05
N ALA A 160 2.82 -12.58 -18.90
CA ALA A 160 1.77 -12.05 -19.77
C ALA A 160 1.94 -10.56 -20.11
N VAL A 161 2.01 -9.70 -19.09
CA VAL A 161 1.82 -8.25 -19.29
C VAL A 161 2.99 -7.62 -20.04
N ASN A 162 4.23 -7.95 -19.69
CA ASN A 162 5.39 -7.40 -20.40
C ASN A 162 5.54 -7.98 -21.80
N LEU A 163 5.26 -9.29 -21.96
CA LEU A 163 5.30 -9.95 -23.28
C LEU A 163 4.29 -9.33 -24.25
N ALA A 164 3.09 -8.98 -23.76
CA ALA A 164 2.07 -8.31 -24.57
C ALA A 164 2.52 -6.90 -24.99
N ALA A 165 3.24 -6.18 -24.12
CA ALA A 165 3.78 -4.86 -24.44
C ALA A 165 4.94 -4.94 -25.46
N GLU A 166 5.81 -5.94 -25.35
CA GLU A 166 6.95 -6.15 -26.27
C GLU A 166 6.52 -6.58 -27.68
N ALA A 167 5.44 -7.36 -27.79
CA ALA A 167 4.99 -7.93 -29.05
C ALA A 167 4.23 -6.94 -29.98
N ALA A 168 4.12 -5.66 -29.59
CA ALA A 168 3.20 -4.70 -30.18
C ALA A 168 3.81 -3.62 -31.08
#